data_AF-A0A9Q0YS13-F1
#
_entry.id   AF-A0A9Q0YS13-F1
#
_cell.length_a   1.000
_cell.length_b   1.000
_cell.length_c   1.000
_cell.angle_alpha   90.00
_cell.angle_beta   90.00
_cell.angle_gamma   90.00
#
_symmetry.space_group_name_H-M   'P 1'
#
loop_
_entity.id
_entity.type
_entity.pdbx_description
1 polymer ?
#
loop_
_entity_poly.entity_id
_entity_poly.type
_entity_poly.pdbx_seq_one_letter_code
_entity_poly.pdbx_strand_id
1 'polypeptide(L)'
;MEFEKYVNLGREIGLSGQELLDFAQNRETIEKKERAKSEKEAREDRERVRKHVMEMKELELRLREAQVARGTQEPEISLSRRVKLPQLSPFQDGRDEIDDYLSRFQTFATAAGWPESQWASLLSTLLTGRALAVYAAIYAGCRVM
;
A
#
# COMPACT_ATOMS: atom_id res chain seq x y z
N MET A 1 -20.65 -25.04 -44.10
CA MET A 1 -19.45 -25.60 -43.43
C MET A 1 -18.19 -24.90 -43.96
N GLU A 2 -17.14 -24.67 -43.18
CA GLU A 2 -15.89 -23.99 -43.65
C GLU A 2 -15.27 -24.71 -44.86
N PHE A 3 -15.36 -26.05 -44.88
CA PHE A 3 -14.91 -26.86 -45.99
C PHE A 3 -15.60 -26.53 -47.33
N GLU A 4 -16.92 -26.35 -47.34
CA GLU A 4 -17.69 -25.98 -48.55
C GLU A 4 -17.27 -24.61 -49.09
N LYS A 5 -16.89 -23.68 -48.20
CA LYS A 5 -16.38 -22.36 -48.59
C LYS A 5 -15.07 -22.50 -49.36
N TYR A 6 -14.16 -23.36 -48.91
CA TYR A 6 -12.89 -23.62 -49.60
C TYR A 6 -13.06 -24.40 -50.90
N VAL A 7 -14.05 -25.31 -50.97
CA VAL A 7 -14.42 -26.01 -52.21
C VAL A 7 -15.00 -25.05 -53.25
N ASN A 8 -15.83 -24.10 -52.85
CA ASN A 8 -16.37 -23.10 -53.78
C ASN A 8 -15.28 -22.15 -54.29
N LEU A 9 -14.40 -21.68 -53.38
CA LEU A 9 -13.26 -20.84 -53.74
C LEU A 9 -12.30 -21.55 -54.69
N GLY A 10 -12.00 -22.82 -54.42
CA GLY A 10 -11.14 -23.64 -55.29
C GLY A 10 -11.73 -23.85 -56.69
N ARG A 11 -13.06 -23.97 -56.80
CA ARG A 11 -13.75 -24.07 -58.09
C ARG A 11 -13.71 -22.75 -58.87
N GLU A 12 -13.83 -21.60 -58.20
CA GLU A 12 -13.72 -20.28 -58.83
C GLU A 12 -12.33 -20.00 -59.41
N ILE A 13 -11.27 -20.52 -58.77
CA ILE A 13 -9.89 -20.44 -59.27
C ILE A 13 -9.54 -21.54 -60.29
N GLY A 14 -10.53 -22.33 -60.72
CA GLY A 14 -10.37 -23.34 -61.78
C GLY A 14 -9.79 -24.68 -61.33
N LEU A 15 -9.65 -24.93 -60.03
CA LEU A 15 -9.22 -26.24 -59.52
C LEU A 15 -10.37 -27.24 -59.63
N SER A 16 -10.05 -28.48 -60.00
CA SER A 16 -11.04 -29.55 -60.14
C SER A 16 -10.48 -30.90 -59.68
N GLY A 17 -11.37 -31.86 -59.45
CA GLY A 17 -10.99 -33.21 -59.05
C GLY A 17 -10.19 -33.27 -57.75
N GLN A 18 -9.04 -33.94 -57.78
CA GLN A 18 -8.19 -34.18 -56.61
C GLN A 18 -7.56 -32.88 -56.06
N GLU A 19 -7.11 -31.98 -56.93
CA GLU A 19 -6.45 -30.72 -56.56
C GLU A 19 -7.38 -29.79 -55.77
N LEU A 20 -8.68 -29.83 -56.09
CA LEU A 20 -9.71 -29.08 -55.37
C LEU A 20 -9.91 -29.61 -53.95
N LEU A 21 -9.91 -30.94 -53.80
CA LEU A 21 -10.06 -31.59 -52.50
C LEU A 21 -8.85 -31.30 -51.62
N ASP A 22 -7.64 -31.44 -52.16
CA ASP A 22 -6.39 -31.22 -51.45
C ASP A 22 -6.27 -29.75 -50.99
N PHE A 23 -6.65 -28.80 -51.86
CA PHE A 23 -6.71 -27.39 -51.50
C PHE A 23 -7.66 -27.14 -50.32
N ALA A 24 -8.89 -27.64 -50.40
CA ALA A 24 -9.90 -27.44 -49.36
C ALA A 24 -9.50 -28.07 -48.02
N GLN A 25 -8.96 -29.30 -48.05
CA GLN A 25 -8.48 -30.00 -46.87
C GLN A 25 -7.27 -29.30 -46.25
N ASN A 26 -6.30 -28.88 -47.06
CA ASN A 26 -5.12 -28.18 -46.56
C ASN A 26 -5.51 -26.85 -45.90
N ARG A 27 -6.41 -26.08 -46.53
CA ARG A 27 -6.91 -24.82 -45.97
C ARG A 27 -7.64 -24.99 -44.65
N GLU A 28 -8.52 -25.99 -44.56
CA GLU A 28 -9.24 -26.29 -43.32
C GLU A 28 -8.27 -26.75 -42.21
N THR A 29 -7.25 -27.53 -42.56
CA THR A 29 -6.24 -28.02 -41.60
C THR A 29 -5.38 -26.87 -41.08
N ILE A 30 -4.99 -25.93 -41.94
CA ILE A 30 -4.25 -24.73 -41.55
C ILE A 30 -5.07 -23.90 -40.58
N GLU A 31 -6.33 -23.63 -40.90
CA GLU A 31 -7.20 -22.81 -40.05
C GLU A 31 -7.47 -23.47 -38.69
N LYS A 32 -7.70 -24.79 -38.66
CA LYS A 32 -7.83 -25.54 -37.41
C LYS A 32 -6.56 -25.48 -36.58
N LYS A 33 -5.38 -25.58 -37.20
CA LYS A 33 -4.09 -25.45 -36.52
C LYS A 33 -3.87 -24.04 -35.97
N GLU A 34 -4.23 -23.00 -36.73
CA GLU A 34 -4.14 -21.60 -36.29
C GLU A 34 -5.07 -21.31 -35.11
N ARG A 35 -6.33 -21.76 -35.17
CA ARG A 35 -7.27 -21.65 -34.04
C ARG A 35 -6.75 -22.37 -32.80
N ALA A 36 -6.26 -23.61 -32.96
CA ALA A 36 -5.69 -24.38 -31.86
C ALA A 36 -4.43 -23.72 -31.27
N LYS A 37 -3.59 -23.08 -32.09
CA LYS A 37 -2.41 -22.34 -31.64
C LYS A 37 -2.81 -21.08 -30.88
N SER A 38 -3.73 -20.29 -31.42
CA SER A 38 -4.25 -19.08 -30.78
C SER A 38 -4.92 -19.40 -29.44
N GLU A 39 -5.68 -20.49 -29.35
CA GLU A 39 -6.31 -20.92 -28.11
C GLU A 39 -5.29 -21.38 -27.06
N LYS A 40 -4.23 -22.08 -27.47
CA LYS A 40 -3.11 -22.44 -26.59
C LYS A 40 -2.37 -21.22 -26.07
N GLU A 41 -2.02 -20.27 -26.94
CA GLU A 41 -1.39 -19.02 -26.54
C GLU A 41 -2.28 -18.23 -25.58
N ALA A 42 -3.57 -18.08 -25.88
CA ALA A 42 -4.53 -17.42 -24.98
C ALA A 42 -4.65 -18.12 -23.62
N ARG A 43 -4.53 -19.46 -23.58
CA ARG A 43 -4.53 -20.22 -22.34
C ARG A 43 -3.24 -19.99 -21.54
N GLU A 44 -2.10 -20.04 -22.20
CA GLU A 44 -0.79 -19.77 -21.58
C GLU A 44 -0.71 -18.34 -21.03
N ASP A 45 -1.19 -17.35 -21.79
CA ASP A 45 -1.29 -15.95 -21.35
C ASP A 45 -2.14 -15.81 -20.09
N ARG A 46 -3.32 -16.45 -20.07
CA ARG A 46 -4.19 -16.46 -18.88
C ARG A 46 -3.50 -17.12 -17.68
N GLU A 47 -2.74 -18.20 -17.89
CA GLU A 47 -1.98 -18.85 -16.82
C GLU A 47 -0.83 -17.97 -16.32
N ARG A 48 -0.10 -17.28 -17.21
CA ARG A 48 0.95 -16.33 -16.82
C ARG A 48 0.40 -15.18 -15.99
N VAL A 49 -0.72 -14.58 -16.42
CA VAL A 49 -1.40 -13.52 -15.68
C VAL A 49 -1.86 -14.03 -14.30
N ARG A 50 -2.47 -15.22 -14.23
CA ARG A 50 -2.89 -15.81 -12.95
C ARG A 50 -1.71 -16.02 -12.00
N LYS A 51 -0.60 -16.57 -12.49
CA LYS A 51 0.61 -16.75 -11.68
C LYS A 51 1.14 -15.42 -11.17
N HIS A 52 1.23 -14.42 -12.04
CA HIS A 52 1.76 -13.11 -11.66
C HIS A 52 0.86 -12.38 -10.64
N VAL A 53 -0.46 -12.49 -10.79
CA VAL A 53 -1.43 -11.94 -9.82
C VAL A 53 -1.30 -12.64 -8.46
N MET A 54 -1.17 -13.96 -8.46
CA MET A 54 -0.98 -14.72 -7.21
C MET A 54 0.32 -14.37 -6.51
N GLU A 55 1.43 -14.29 -7.26
CA GLU A 55 2.75 -13.91 -6.76
C GLU A 55 2.76 -12.48 -6.18
N MET A 56 2.14 -11.52 -6.88
CA MET A 56 1.98 -10.15 -6.39
C MET A 56 1.20 -10.12 -5.08
N LYS A 57 0.10 -10.87 -4.99
CA LYS A 57 -0.74 -10.93 -3.79
C LYS A 57 -0.01 -11.60 -2.62
N GLU A 58 0.79 -12.63 -2.88
CA GLU A 58 1.63 -13.28 -1.87
C GLU A 58 2.68 -12.31 -1.31
N LEU A 59 3.37 -11.57 -2.20
CA LEU A 59 4.32 -10.53 -1.79
C LEU A 59 3.66 -9.41 -0.98
N GLU A 60 2.46 -8.96 -1.37
CA GLU A 60 1.69 -7.96 -0.64
C GLU A 60 1.32 -8.45 0.77
N LEU A 61 0.83 -9.68 0.90
CA LEU A 61 0.54 -10.29 2.19
C LEU A 61 1.78 -10.42 3.05
N ARG A 62 2.90 -10.87 2.49
CA ARG A 62 4.17 -10.99 3.21
C ARG A 62 4.69 -9.63 3.69
N LEU A 63 4.54 -8.57 2.89
CA LEU A 63 4.89 -7.22 3.29
C LEU A 63 3.98 -6.75 4.44
N ARG A 64 2.68 -7.02 4.35
CA ARG A 64 1.72 -6.66 5.40
C ARG A 64 1.97 -7.42 6.69
N GLU A 65 2.26 -8.71 6.63
CA GLU A 65 2.65 -9.52 7.79
C GLU A 65 3.96 -9.02 8.40
N ALA A 66 4.96 -8.70 7.58
CA ALA A 66 6.21 -8.11 8.06
C ALA A 66 6.00 -6.74 8.69
N GLN A 67 5.09 -5.91 8.16
CA GLN A 67 4.72 -4.63 8.75
C GLN A 67 3.97 -4.80 10.07
N VAL A 68 3.06 -5.77 10.18
CA VAL A 68 2.36 -6.08 11.44
C VAL A 68 3.36 -6.62 12.45
N ALA A 69 4.23 -7.56 12.09
CA ALA A 69 5.27 -8.09 12.96
C ALA A 69 6.28 -7.01 13.41
N ARG A 70 6.64 -6.07 12.52
CA ARG A 70 7.45 -4.89 12.87
C ARG A 70 6.64 -3.83 13.65
N GLY A 71 5.33 -3.78 13.50
CA GLY A 71 4.45 -2.95 14.33
C GLY A 71 4.30 -3.50 15.75
N THR A 72 4.57 -4.80 15.95
CA THR A 72 4.64 -5.46 17.28
C THR A 72 6.03 -5.38 17.92
N GLN A 73 7.06 -4.97 17.17
CA GLN A 73 8.38 -4.62 17.72
C GLN A 73 8.58 -3.12 17.53
N GLU A 74 8.14 -2.32 18.50
CA GLU A 74 8.47 -0.90 18.56
C GLU A 74 9.96 -0.69 18.29
N PRO A 75 10.36 -0.05 17.17
CA PRO A 75 11.55 0.75 17.21
C PRO A 75 11.10 2.07 17.85
N GLU A 76 11.57 2.29 19.07
CA GLU A 76 11.79 3.65 19.55
C GLU A 76 12.31 4.51 18.38
N ILE A 77 11.67 5.67 18.19
CA ILE A 77 12.11 6.76 17.29
C ILE A 77 11.71 6.58 15.81
N SER A 78 10.41 6.61 15.53
CA SER A 78 9.90 7.13 14.24
C SER A 78 9.40 8.56 14.43
N LEU A 79 10.32 9.53 14.30
CA LEU A 79 10.09 10.98 14.40
C LEU A 79 9.20 11.57 13.28
N SER A 80 8.30 10.78 12.69
CA SER A 80 7.53 11.20 11.50
C SER A 80 6.04 10.88 11.56
N ARG A 81 5.53 10.29 12.65
CA ARG A 81 4.12 10.47 12.99
C ARG A 81 4.00 11.91 13.47
N ARG A 82 3.64 12.83 12.57
CA ARG A 82 3.26 14.20 12.92
C ARG A 82 2.19 14.08 14.00
N VAL A 83 2.61 14.15 15.26
CA VAL A 83 1.74 14.37 16.39
C VAL A 83 1.09 15.69 16.02
N LYS A 84 -0.18 15.63 15.63
CA LYS A 84 -0.99 16.82 15.44
C LYS A 84 -0.95 17.50 16.80
N LEU A 85 -0.13 18.54 16.90
CA LEU A 85 -0.05 19.35 18.11
C LEU A 85 -1.50 19.74 18.40
N PRO A 86 -2.07 19.33 19.55
CA PRO A 86 -3.45 19.60 19.84
C PRO A 86 -3.57 21.12 19.89
N GLN A 87 -4.74 21.62 19.52
CA GLN A 87 -5.16 23.01 19.71
C GLN A 87 -5.31 23.32 21.21
N LEU A 88 -4.30 22.97 22.01
CA LEU A 88 -4.16 23.33 23.40
C LEU A 88 -3.69 24.77 23.41
N SER A 89 -4.52 25.66 23.94
CA SER A 89 -4.13 27.03 24.18
C SER A 89 -2.85 27.06 25.01
N PRO A 90 -1.86 27.90 24.64
CA PRO A 90 -0.64 28.05 25.43
C PRO A 90 -0.99 28.52 26.84
N PHE A 91 -0.24 28.03 27.83
CA PHE A 91 -0.41 28.41 29.23
C PHE A 91 -0.22 29.93 29.41
N GLN A 92 -1.18 30.62 30.02
CA GLN A 92 -1.08 32.04 30.34
C GLN A 92 -0.74 32.26 31.81
N ASP A 93 0.52 32.63 32.07
CA ASP A 93 1.04 32.99 33.40
C ASP A 93 0.23 34.15 34.01
N GLY A 94 -0.55 33.85 35.06
CA GLY A 94 -1.40 34.81 35.77
C GLY A 94 -2.91 34.71 35.50
N ARG A 95 -3.36 33.87 34.54
CA ARG A 95 -4.79 33.57 34.33
C ARG A 95 -5.13 32.11 34.58
N ASP A 96 -4.22 31.20 34.25
CA ASP A 96 -4.41 29.77 34.43
C ASP A 96 -3.64 29.29 35.67
N GLU A 97 -4.30 28.51 36.54
CA GLU A 97 -3.61 27.77 37.59
C GLU A 97 -2.85 26.59 36.96
N ILE A 98 -1.59 26.41 37.39
CA ILE A 98 -0.69 25.43 36.77
C ILE A 98 -1.21 23.99 36.94
N ASP A 99 -1.81 23.67 38.08
CA ASP A 99 -2.32 22.33 38.41
C ASP A 99 -3.53 21.94 37.54
N ASP A 100 -4.43 22.90 37.29
CA ASP A 100 -5.57 22.74 36.38
C ASP A 100 -5.11 22.58 34.93
N TYR A 101 -4.07 23.33 34.52
CA TYR A 101 -3.50 23.21 33.18
C TYR A 101 -2.86 21.84 32.94
N LEU A 102 -2.10 21.33 33.91
CA LEU A 102 -1.48 20.00 33.85
C LEU A 102 -2.51 18.88 33.79
N SER A 103 -3.60 18.97 34.57
CA SER A 103 -4.69 17.99 34.55
C SER A 103 -5.37 17.90 33.17
N ARG A 104 -5.56 19.05 32.52
CA ARG A 104 -6.08 19.12 31.14
C ARG A 104 -5.09 18.52 30.16
N PHE A 105 -3.81 18.89 30.25
CA PHE A 105 -2.75 18.33 29.42
C PHE A 105 -2.68 16.81 29.52
N GLN A 106 -2.73 16.25 30.73
CA GLN A 106 -2.73 14.80 30.96
C GLN A 106 -3.95 14.12 30.32
N THR A 107 -5.14 14.69 30.49
CA THR A 107 -6.37 14.17 29.87
C THR A 107 -6.24 14.14 28.33
N PHE A 108 -5.69 15.21 27.75
CA PHE A 108 -5.44 15.29 26.31
C PHE A 108 -4.35 14.32 25.83
N ALA A 109 -3.24 14.21 26.55
CA ALA A 109 -2.13 13.33 26.19
C ALA A 109 -2.55 11.85 26.25
N THR A 110 -3.34 11.47 27.27
CA THR A 110 -3.93 10.14 27.39
C THR A 110 -4.94 9.86 26.28
N ALA A 111 -5.84 10.81 25.98
CA ALA A 111 -6.81 10.66 24.89
C ALA A 111 -6.15 10.57 23.50
N ALA A 112 -5.02 11.26 23.32
CA ALA A 112 -4.25 11.26 22.07
C ALA A 112 -3.25 10.08 21.97
N GLY A 113 -3.11 9.28 23.03
CA GLY A 113 -2.19 8.13 23.07
C GLY A 113 -0.72 8.53 22.97
N TRP A 114 -0.32 9.65 23.60
CA TRP A 114 1.06 10.11 23.57
C TRP A 114 1.95 9.30 24.50
N PRO A 115 3.16 8.89 24.08
CA PRO A 115 4.10 8.23 24.97
C PRO A 115 4.61 9.19 26.05
N GLU A 116 4.66 8.74 27.31
CA GLU A 116 5.07 9.55 28.47
C GLU A 116 6.45 10.20 28.31
N SER A 117 7.36 9.54 27.57
CA SER A 117 8.68 10.07 27.23
C SER A 117 8.64 11.39 26.45
N GLN A 118 7.56 11.65 25.69
CA GLN A 118 7.39 12.86 24.90
C GLN A 118 6.57 13.94 25.62
N TRP A 119 5.95 13.63 26.76
CA TRP A 119 5.09 14.57 27.48
C TRP A 119 5.87 15.79 27.96
N ALA A 120 7.05 15.58 28.54
CA ALA A 120 7.95 16.64 29.00
C ALA A 120 8.36 17.58 27.85
N SER A 121 8.71 17.00 26.69
CA SER A 121 9.10 17.76 25.50
C SER A 121 7.95 18.60 24.96
N LEU A 122 6.75 18.03 24.84
CA LEU A 122 5.57 18.76 24.35
C LEU A 122 5.10 19.82 25.35
N LEU A 123 5.16 19.52 26.65
CA LEU A 123 4.81 20.46 27.71
C LEU A 123 5.73 21.69 27.68
N SER A 124 7.03 21.52 27.45
CA SER A 124 7.97 22.64 27.33
C SER A 124 7.62 23.62 26.20
N THR A 125 6.95 23.15 25.14
CA THR A 125 6.50 24.01 24.03
C THR A 125 5.20 24.77 24.31
N LEU A 126 4.43 24.33 25.32
CA LEU A 126 3.13 24.87 25.68
C LEU A 126 3.20 25.84 26.88
N LEU A 127 4.25 25.72 27.69
CA LEU A 127 4.54 26.62 28.79
C LEU A 127 5.14 27.93 28.28
N THR A 128 4.67 29.05 28.80
CA THR A 128 5.19 30.38 28.49
C THR A 128 5.56 31.15 29.75
N GLY A 129 6.44 32.16 29.65
CA GLY A 129 6.76 33.06 30.76
C GLY A 129 7.53 32.40 31.90
N ARG A 130 7.11 32.64 33.16
CA ARG A 130 7.82 32.17 34.36
C ARG A 130 7.76 30.66 34.54
N ALA A 131 6.69 30.01 34.07
CA ALA A 131 6.56 28.56 34.13
C ALA A 131 7.64 27.84 33.30
N LEU A 132 7.98 28.38 32.12
CA LEU A 132 9.08 27.85 31.31
C LEU A 132 10.44 28.07 31.98
N ALA A 133 10.65 29.21 32.63
CA ALA A 133 11.88 29.50 33.36
C ALA A 133 12.08 28.54 34.54
N VAL A 134 11.01 28.22 35.28
CA VAL A 134 11.04 27.22 36.37
C VAL A 134 11.28 25.82 35.84
N TYR A 135 10.61 25.43 34.75
CA TYR A 135 10.85 24.16 34.08
C TYR A 135 12.33 24.04 33.66
N ALA A 136 12.87 25.04 32.96
CA ALA A 136 14.28 25.06 32.58
C ALA A 136 15.22 25.01 33.80
N ALA A 137 14.89 25.68 34.91
CA ALA A 137 15.68 25.64 36.14
C ALA A 137 15.70 24.24 36.78
N ILE A 138 14.57 23.53 36.80
CA ILE A 138 14.46 22.17 37.35
C ILE A 138 15.29 21.19 36.52
N TYR A 139 15.23 21.28 35.18
CA TYR A 139 16.00 20.40 34.30
C TYR A 139 17.49 20.81 34.17
N ALA A 140 17.82 22.09 34.32
CA ALA A 140 19.21 22.57 34.33
C ALA A 140 19.93 22.30 35.66
N GLY A 141 19.20 22.13 36.76
CA GLY A 141 19.74 21.84 38.10
C GLY A 141 20.43 20.47 38.23
N CYS A 142 20.26 19.54 37.29
CA CYS A 142 20.89 18.21 37.34
C CYS A 142 22.26 18.11 36.64
N ARG A 143 22.89 19.22 36.22
CA ARG A 143 24.21 19.17 35.55
C ARG A 143 25.40 19.69 36.38
N VAL A 144 25.24 19.94 37.68
CA VAL A 144 26.40 20.12 38.58
C VAL A 144 26.07 19.63 39.98
N MET A 145 26.30 18.34 40.24
CA MET A 145 26.91 17.83 41.48
C MET A 145 27.35 16.39 41.28
#